data_AF-A0A8K1P920-F1
#
_entry.id   AF-A0A8K1P920-F1
#
_cell.length_a   1.000
_cell.length_b   1.000
_cell.length_c   1.000
_cell.angle_alpha   90.00
_cell.angle_beta   90.00
_cell.angle_gamma   90.00
#
_symmetry.space_group_name_H-M   'P 1'
#
loop_
_entity.id
_entity.type
_entity.pdbx_description
1 polymer ?
#
loop_
_entity_poly.entity_id
_entity_poly.type
_entity_poly.pdbx_seq_one_letter_code
_entity_poly.pdbx_strand_id
1 'polypeptide(L)'
;MNKHLIRNKQLKHEDNIKTIENNVKFMIYRPSKEIDMAVKIRNIFVIVLITLAVVSVIYASQDIMKEMSINYTKALEACKDEMELPSSVNIDFYNFWKKGYKITNRLTGCALLCLSTKLELIDPDGNLHHGNAYEFATKHGADDDLAKKLIGLVHECENSVEPNNDPCLKILDVTHCFKTEIHNLNWAPNMDVMVGELLAEV
;
A
#
# COMPACT_ATOMS: atom_id res chain seq x y z
N MET A 1 57.23 17.45 -73.24
CA MET A 1 57.82 17.10 -71.94
C MET A 1 56.95 17.65 -70.78
N ASN A 2 55.70 17.20 -70.63
CA ASN A 2 54.78 17.80 -69.63
C ASN A 2 53.70 16.84 -69.05
N LYS A 3 53.88 15.51 -69.19
CA LYS A 3 52.96 14.51 -68.61
C LYS A 3 53.31 14.17 -67.14
N HIS A 4 54.56 14.36 -66.71
CA HIS A 4 55.00 14.04 -65.34
C HIS A 4 54.53 15.06 -64.29
N LEU A 5 54.46 16.35 -64.63
CA LEU A 5 54.04 17.42 -63.71
C LEU A 5 52.54 17.38 -63.38
N ILE A 6 51.71 16.96 -64.33
CA ILE A 6 50.25 16.86 -64.14
C ILE A 6 49.92 15.66 -63.23
N ARG A 7 50.66 14.55 -63.36
CA ARG A 7 50.47 13.34 -62.55
C ARG A 7 50.80 13.56 -61.06
N ASN A 8 51.83 14.34 -60.75
CA ASN A 8 52.20 14.65 -59.36
C ASN A 8 51.22 15.61 -58.65
N LYS A 9 50.56 16.52 -59.37
CA LYS A 9 49.51 17.37 -58.79
C LYS A 9 48.23 16.59 -58.49
N GLN A 10 47.89 15.59 -59.31
CA GLN A 10 46.70 14.75 -59.09
C GLN A 10 46.87 13.82 -57.88
N LEU A 11 48.03 13.17 -57.74
CA LEU A 11 48.33 12.31 -56.58
C LEU A 11 48.25 13.06 -55.24
N LYS A 12 48.81 14.28 -55.19
CA LYS A 12 48.77 15.11 -53.97
C LYS A 12 47.37 15.61 -53.61
N HIS A 13 46.46 15.69 -54.58
CA HIS A 13 45.07 16.07 -54.37
C HIS A 13 44.24 14.87 -53.89
N GLU A 14 44.49 13.67 -54.40
CA GLU A 14 43.83 12.44 -53.92
C GLU A 14 44.22 12.07 -52.49
N ASP A 15 45.48 12.26 -52.10
CA ASP A 15 45.93 11.97 -50.72
C ASP A 15 45.30 12.92 -49.70
N ASN A 16 45.19 14.22 -50.03
CA ASN A 16 44.52 15.18 -49.16
C ASN A 16 43.03 14.90 -48.99
N ILE A 17 42.34 14.41 -50.04
CA ILE A 17 40.93 14.01 -49.95
C ILE A 17 40.79 12.80 -49.03
N LYS A 18 41.64 11.78 -49.16
CA LYS A 18 41.60 10.59 -48.29
C LYS A 18 41.88 10.92 -46.82
N THR A 19 42.78 11.87 -46.55
CA THR A 19 43.05 12.34 -45.17
C THR A 19 41.84 13.08 -44.59
N ILE A 20 41.15 13.91 -45.39
CA ILE A 20 39.94 14.62 -44.94
C ILE A 20 38.79 13.62 -44.72
N GLU A 21 38.58 12.66 -45.62
CA GLU A 21 37.55 11.62 -45.44
C GLU A 21 37.78 10.79 -44.19
N ASN A 22 39.03 10.40 -43.90
CA ASN A 22 39.35 9.65 -42.68
C ASN A 22 39.14 10.49 -41.41
N ASN A 23 39.46 11.79 -41.43
CA ASN A 23 39.25 12.67 -40.29
C ASN A 23 37.76 12.98 -40.04
N VAL A 24 36.95 13.13 -41.10
CA VAL A 24 35.50 13.35 -40.98
C VAL A 24 34.79 12.08 -40.51
N LYS A 25 35.24 10.89 -40.94
CA LYS A 25 34.68 9.60 -40.48
C LYS A 25 34.92 9.35 -38.99
N PHE A 26 36.02 9.87 -38.43
CA PHE A 26 36.32 9.79 -37.00
C PHE A 26 35.46 10.74 -36.14
N MET A 27 34.97 11.85 -36.72
CA MET A 27 34.21 12.86 -35.99
C MET A 27 32.70 12.59 -35.94
N ILE A 28 32.16 11.76 -36.84
CA ILE A 28 30.71 11.50 -36.95
C ILE A 28 30.25 10.20 -36.26
N TYR A 29 31.16 9.28 -35.91
CA TYR A 29 30.80 8.03 -35.23
C TYR A 29 31.04 8.11 -33.70
N ARG A 30 30.17 8.85 -32.99
CA ARG A 30 29.90 8.55 -31.58
C ARG A 30 28.93 7.36 -31.53
N PRO A 31 29.23 6.27 -30.79
CA PRO A 31 28.35 5.11 -30.77
C PRO A 31 27.03 5.47 -30.07
N SER A 32 25.92 5.47 -30.81
CA SER A 32 24.58 5.75 -30.26
C SER A 32 24.22 4.85 -29.06
N LYS A 33 24.86 3.69 -28.94
CA LYS A 33 24.67 2.72 -27.87
C LYS A 33 25.07 3.22 -26.48
N GLU A 34 26.03 4.12 -26.33
CA GLU A 34 26.44 4.63 -25.01
C GLU A 34 25.43 5.63 -24.42
N ILE A 35 24.85 6.47 -25.27
CA ILE A 35 23.79 7.43 -24.88
C ILE A 35 22.51 6.66 -24.54
N ASP A 36 22.16 5.63 -25.33
CA ASP A 36 21.01 4.76 -25.04
C ASP A 36 21.19 3.97 -23.74
N MET A 37 22.41 3.53 -23.41
CA MET A 37 22.69 2.80 -22.18
C MET A 37 22.61 3.70 -20.95
N ALA A 38 23.17 4.91 -21.00
CA ALA A 38 23.09 5.88 -19.91
C ALA A 38 21.64 6.34 -19.66
N VAL A 39 20.85 6.52 -20.72
CA VAL A 39 19.41 6.85 -20.60
C VAL A 39 18.63 5.68 -20.01
N LYS A 40 18.91 4.44 -20.41
CA LYS A 40 18.29 3.24 -19.80
C LYS A 40 18.66 3.08 -18.33
N ILE A 41 19.93 3.26 -17.96
CA ILE A 41 20.40 3.19 -16.58
C ILE A 41 19.73 4.27 -15.72
N ARG A 42 19.63 5.51 -16.23
CA ARG A 42 18.90 6.60 -15.54
C ARG A 42 17.43 6.25 -15.34
N ASN A 43 16.76 5.72 -16.37
CA ASN A 43 15.35 5.35 -16.27
C ASN A 43 15.15 4.18 -15.29
N ILE A 44 16.03 3.17 -15.29
CA ILE A 44 16.01 2.08 -14.32
C ILE A 44 16.18 2.63 -12.90
N PHE A 45 17.13 3.53 -12.69
CA PHE A 45 17.37 4.12 -11.37
C PHE A 45 16.14 4.90 -10.87
N VAL A 46 15.50 5.68 -11.74
CA VAL A 46 14.24 6.38 -11.41
C VAL A 46 13.13 5.40 -11.06
N ILE A 47 12.95 4.32 -11.84
CA ILE A 47 11.96 3.28 -11.53
C ILE A 47 12.24 2.65 -10.17
N VAL A 48 13.49 2.28 -9.89
CA VAL A 48 13.88 1.69 -8.61
C VAL A 48 13.56 2.64 -7.46
N LEU A 49 13.91 3.93 -7.56
CA LEU A 49 13.59 4.92 -6.55
C LEU A 49 12.09 5.07 -6.31
N ILE A 50 11.28 5.12 -7.38
CA ILE A 50 9.82 5.20 -7.26
C ILE A 50 9.28 3.94 -6.57
N THR A 51 9.74 2.74 -6.96
CA THR A 51 9.29 1.50 -6.33
C THR A 51 9.64 1.45 -4.85
N LEU A 52 10.84 1.90 -4.47
CA LEU A 52 11.25 1.96 -3.07
C LEU A 52 10.37 2.93 -2.25
N ALA A 53 10.08 4.11 -2.81
CA ALA A 53 9.20 5.07 -2.15
C ALA A 53 7.78 4.51 -1.94
N VAL A 54 7.19 3.88 -2.97
CA VAL A 54 5.86 3.25 -2.85
C VAL A 54 5.87 2.14 -1.79
N VAL A 55 6.90 1.29 -1.79
CA VAL A 55 7.05 0.22 -0.82
C VAL A 55 7.15 0.77 0.61
N SER A 56 7.89 1.87 0.83
CA SER A 56 7.97 2.48 2.17
C SER A 56 6.63 3.02 2.69
N VAL A 57 5.80 3.61 1.82
CA VAL A 57 4.46 4.11 2.20
C VAL A 57 3.54 2.96 2.59
N ILE A 58 3.61 1.83 1.86
CA ILE A 58 2.83 0.63 2.17
C ILE A 58 3.21 0.08 3.55
N TYR A 59 4.50 -0.06 3.85
CA TYR A 59 4.95 -0.55 5.16
C TYR A 59 4.50 0.34 6.32
N ALA A 60 4.62 1.67 6.17
CA ALA A 60 4.12 2.60 7.18
C ALA A 60 2.61 2.44 7.44
N SER A 61 1.83 2.24 6.37
CA SER A 61 0.38 2.03 6.48
C SER A 61 0.04 0.70 7.18
N GLN A 62 0.78 -0.37 6.90
CA GLN A 62 0.62 -1.66 7.58
C GLN A 62 0.92 -1.57 9.09
N ASP A 63 1.94 -0.81 9.46
CA ASP A 63 2.27 -0.59 10.88
C ASP A 63 1.19 0.20 11.61
N ILE A 64 0.60 1.22 10.97
CA ILE A 64 -0.53 1.98 11.52
C ILE A 64 -1.76 1.09 11.65
N MET A 65 -2.09 0.29 10.64
CA MET A 65 -3.21 -0.66 10.71
C MET A 65 -3.01 -1.70 11.81
N LYS A 66 -1.77 -2.13 12.06
CA LYS A 66 -1.41 -3.02 13.18
C LYS A 66 -1.68 -2.33 14.52
N GLU A 67 -1.16 -1.12 14.71
CA GLU A 67 -1.34 -0.35 15.95
C GLU A 67 -2.82 -0.09 16.24
N MET A 68 -3.59 0.34 15.22
CA MET A 68 -5.03 0.51 15.34
C MET A 68 -5.74 -0.79 15.70
N SER A 69 -5.36 -1.92 15.09
CA SER A 69 -5.98 -3.22 15.36
C SER A 69 -5.74 -3.68 16.79
N ILE A 70 -4.51 -3.57 17.29
CA ILE A 70 -4.15 -3.95 18.67
C ILE A 70 -4.96 -3.10 19.65
N ASN A 71 -4.94 -1.77 19.49
CA ASN A 71 -5.66 -0.87 20.39
C ASN A 71 -7.19 -1.02 20.29
N TYR A 72 -7.71 -1.33 19.11
CA TYR A 72 -9.13 -1.64 18.94
C TYR A 72 -9.54 -2.87 19.76
N THR A 73 -8.69 -3.88 19.86
CA THR A 73 -8.97 -5.12 20.59
C THR A 73 -8.70 -5.06 22.11
N LYS A 74 -8.13 -3.97 22.65
CA LYS A 74 -7.79 -3.89 24.09
C LYS A 74 -8.99 -4.06 25.03
N ALA A 75 -10.19 -3.70 24.57
CA ALA A 75 -11.42 -3.88 25.35
C ALA A 75 -12.13 -5.23 25.08
N LEU A 76 -11.52 -6.17 24.36
CA LEU A 76 -12.17 -7.40 23.93
C LEU A 76 -12.55 -8.30 25.12
N GLU A 77 -11.68 -8.44 26.12
CA GLU A 77 -11.99 -9.25 27.30
C GLU A 77 -13.17 -8.66 28.09
N ALA A 78 -13.23 -7.33 28.25
CA ALA A 78 -14.40 -6.68 28.87
C ALA A 78 -15.69 -6.94 28.08
N CYS A 79 -15.65 -6.88 26.74
CA CYS A 79 -16.79 -7.23 25.90
C CYS A 79 -17.18 -8.71 25.97
N LYS A 80 -16.21 -9.61 26.14
CA LYS A 80 -16.47 -11.03 26.32
C LYS A 80 -17.14 -11.31 27.65
N ASP A 81 -16.67 -10.69 28.73
CA ASP A 81 -17.24 -10.85 30.07
C ASP A 81 -18.66 -10.28 30.14
N GLU A 82 -18.88 -9.07 29.63
CA GLU A 82 -20.20 -8.39 29.66
C GLU A 82 -21.28 -9.13 28.88
N MET A 83 -20.90 -9.86 27.82
CA MET A 83 -21.85 -10.56 26.95
C MET A 83 -21.74 -12.09 27.02
N GLU A 84 -20.98 -12.60 27.99
CA GLU A 84 -20.72 -14.04 28.20
C GLU A 84 -20.27 -14.76 26.90
N LEU A 85 -19.35 -14.14 26.15
CA LEU A 85 -18.89 -14.67 24.87
C LEU A 85 -17.95 -15.88 25.04
N PRO A 86 -18.08 -16.91 24.20
CA PRO A 86 -17.18 -18.04 24.23
C PRO A 86 -15.78 -17.67 23.70
N SER A 87 -14.76 -18.39 24.17
CA SER A 87 -13.37 -18.24 23.71
C SER A 87 -13.17 -18.51 22.22
N SER A 88 -14.11 -19.16 21.54
CA SER A 88 -14.10 -19.36 20.09
C SER A 88 -14.10 -18.04 19.31
N VAL A 89 -14.60 -16.95 19.90
CA VAL A 89 -14.54 -15.59 19.32
C VAL A 89 -13.09 -15.14 19.11
N ASN A 90 -12.16 -15.51 20.00
CA ASN A 90 -10.74 -15.11 19.89
C ASN A 90 -10.11 -15.60 18.58
N ILE A 91 -10.52 -16.77 18.08
CA ILE A 91 -9.99 -17.34 16.83
C ILE A 91 -10.28 -16.39 15.65
N ASP A 92 -11.44 -15.75 15.65
CA ASP A 92 -11.80 -14.81 14.59
C ASP A 92 -10.96 -13.54 14.62
N PHE A 93 -10.68 -13.01 15.82
CA PHE A 93 -9.79 -11.85 15.99
C PHE A 93 -8.35 -12.19 15.58
N TYR A 94 -7.85 -13.36 15.99
CA TYR A 94 -6.50 -13.82 15.60
C TYR A 94 -6.34 -14.09 14.12
N ASN A 95 -7.42 -14.43 13.40
CA ASN A 95 -7.38 -14.66 11.96
C ASN A 95 -7.95 -13.49 11.16
N PHE A 96 -8.25 -12.35 11.82
CA PHE A 96 -8.99 -11.27 11.19
C PHE A 96 -8.31 -10.77 9.92
N TRP A 97 -7.00 -10.51 9.94
CA TRP A 97 -6.28 -10.02 8.76
C TRP A 97 -5.84 -11.12 7.78
N LYS A 98 -6.19 -12.39 8.03
CA LYS A 98 -5.77 -13.49 7.15
C LYS A 98 -6.54 -13.40 5.84
N LYS A 99 -5.82 -13.32 4.72
CA LYS A 99 -6.43 -13.25 3.39
C LYS A 99 -7.33 -14.46 3.15
N GLY A 100 -8.57 -14.21 2.72
CA GLY A 100 -9.58 -15.25 2.49
C GLY A 100 -10.26 -15.82 3.73
N TYR A 101 -9.81 -15.46 4.95
CA TYR A 101 -10.54 -15.81 6.17
C TYR A 101 -11.82 -14.97 6.27
N LYS A 102 -12.96 -15.63 6.47
CA LYS A 102 -14.26 -14.97 6.63
C LYS A 102 -14.85 -15.37 7.98
N ILE A 103 -15.01 -14.38 8.85
CA ILE A 103 -15.78 -14.50 10.09
C ILE A 103 -17.24 -14.76 9.71
N THR A 104 -17.81 -15.84 10.24
CA THR A 104 -19.22 -16.19 10.05
C THR A 104 -19.98 -16.27 11.38
N ASN A 105 -19.26 -16.21 12.50
CA ASN A 105 -19.82 -16.27 13.82
C ASN A 105 -20.50 -14.94 14.18
N ARG A 106 -21.82 -14.97 14.36
CA ARG A 106 -22.62 -13.82 14.80
C ARG A 106 -22.11 -13.22 16.11
N LEU A 107 -21.63 -14.05 17.04
CA LEU A 107 -21.12 -13.59 18.34
C LEU A 107 -19.87 -12.73 18.20
N THR A 108 -19.03 -13.01 17.20
CA THR A 108 -17.89 -12.16 16.87
C THR A 108 -18.36 -10.81 16.33
N GLY A 109 -19.43 -10.78 15.53
CA GLY A 109 -20.09 -9.54 15.13
C GLY A 109 -20.57 -8.71 16.33
N CYS A 110 -21.18 -9.36 17.34
CA CYS A 110 -21.57 -8.66 18.56
C CYS A 110 -20.34 -8.15 19.35
N ALA A 111 -19.22 -8.89 19.37
CA ALA A 111 -17.99 -8.45 19.99
C ALA A 111 -17.44 -7.18 19.31
N LEU A 112 -17.43 -7.15 17.98
CA LEU A 112 -17.05 -5.96 17.20
C LEU A 112 -17.96 -4.77 17.52
N LEU A 113 -19.28 -5.00 17.62
CA LEU A 113 -20.22 -3.95 17.99
C LEU A 113 -19.91 -3.39 19.38
N CYS A 114 -19.70 -4.26 20.36
CA CYS A 114 -19.32 -3.86 21.72
C CYS A 114 -18.02 -3.04 21.75
N LEU A 115 -16.99 -3.49 21.04
CA LEU A 115 -15.70 -2.79 20.95
C LEU A 115 -15.89 -1.39 20.36
N SER A 116 -16.60 -1.28 19.24
CA SER A 116 -16.90 -0.01 18.58
C SER A 116 -17.69 0.93 19.49
N THR A 117 -18.65 0.43 20.28
CA THR A 117 -19.37 1.24 21.26
C THR A 117 -18.46 1.71 22.39
N LYS A 118 -17.62 0.84 22.97
CA LYS A 118 -16.71 1.20 24.07
C LYS A 118 -15.64 2.22 23.67
N LEU A 119 -15.25 2.19 22.41
CA LEU A 119 -14.32 3.16 21.82
C LEU A 119 -15.04 4.39 21.26
N GLU A 120 -16.37 4.48 21.44
CA GLU A 120 -17.23 5.56 20.93
C GLU A 120 -17.08 5.80 19.42
N LEU A 121 -16.77 4.74 18.67
CA LEU A 121 -16.55 4.80 17.22
C LEU A 121 -17.85 4.78 16.43
N ILE A 122 -18.98 4.45 17.07
CA ILE A 122 -20.30 4.47 16.45
C ILE A 122 -21.23 5.42 17.18
N ASP A 123 -22.15 6.01 16.43
CA ASP A 123 -23.21 6.88 16.92
C ASP A 123 -24.40 6.07 17.47
N PRO A 124 -25.41 6.73 18.08
CA PRO A 124 -26.61 6.03 18.59
C PRO A 124 -27.44 5.31 17.52
N ASP A 125 -27.29 5.67 16.25
CA ASP A 125 -27.97 5.02 15.12
C ASP A 125 -27.18 3.79 14.61
N GLY A 126 -26.00 3.53 15.19
CA GLY A 126 -25.14 2.39 14.88
C GLY A 126 -24.31 2.59 13.60
N ASN A 127 -24.08 3.84 13.18
CA ASN A 127 -23.17 4.19 12.09
C ASN A 127 -21.88 4.79 12.66
N LEU A 128 -20.84 4.89 11.85
CA LEU A 128 -19.55 5.43 12.25
C LEU A 128 -19.68 6.87 12.75
N HIS A 129 -19.17 7.13 13.95
CA HIS A 129 -19.01 8.48 14.47
C HIS A 129 -17.71 9.09 13.90
N HIS A 130 -17.81 9.86 12.81
CA HIS A 130 -16.66 10.34 12.03
C HIS A 130 -15.62 11.10 12.88
N GLY A 131 -16.04 11.91 13.85
CA GLY A 131 -15.12 12.68 14.72
C GLY A 131 -14.24 11.75 15.58
N ASN A 132 -14.87 10.96 16.44
CA ASN A 132 -14.20 9.95 17.26
C ASN A 132 -13.38 8.94 16.45
N ALA A 133 -13.85 8.51 15.28
CA ALA A 133 -13.09 7.63 14.40
C ALA A 133 -11.81 8.29 13.86
N TYR A 134 -11.88 9.58 13.53
CA TYR A 134 -10.71 10.37 13.14
C TYR A 134 -9.71 10.52 14.29
N GLU A 135 -10.21 10.84 15.48
CA GLU A 135 -9.37 10.96 16.68
C GLU A 135 -8.71 9.63 17.03
N PHE A 136 -9.44 8.53 16.94
CA PHE A 136 -8.90 7.19 17.14
C PHE A 136 -7.79 6.89 16.13
N ALA A 137 -8.04 7.08 14.83
CA ALA A 137 -7.04 6.82 13.80
C ALA A 137 -5.77 7.67 14.00
N THR A 138 -5.93 8.97 14.24
CA THR A 138 -4.79 9.90 14.41
C THR A 138 -4.00 9.63 15.69
N LYS A 139 -4.68 9.32 16.79
CA LYS A 139 -4.06 8.90 18.05
C LYS A 139 -3.19 7.65 17.88
N HIS A 140 -3.52 6.79 16.93
CA HIS A 140 -2.81 5.55 16.64
C HIS A 140 -1.90 5.63 15.40
N GLY A 141 -1.49 6.85 15.03
CA GLY A 141 -0.39 7.08 14.10
C GLY A 141 -0.81 7.41 12.66
N ALA A 142 -2.10 7.42 12.35
CA ALA A 142 -2.56 7.92 11.06
C ALA A 142 -2.33 9.43 10.94
N ASP A 143 -1.82 9.89 9.81
CA ASP A 143 -1.89 11.31 9.46
C ASP A 143 -3.31 11.68 9.00
N ASP A 144 -3.54 12.97 8.79
CA ASP A 144 -4.84 13.51 8.40
C ASP A 144 -5.42 12.85 7.13
N ASP A 145 -4.57 12.55 6.15
CA ASP A 145 -4.98 11.99 4.87
C ASP A 145 -5.33 10.51 4.99
N LEU A 146 -4.52 9.74 5.72
CA LEU A 146 -4.80 8.34 6.01
C LEU A 146 -6.05 8.21 6.88
N ALA A 147 -6.21 9.02 7.93
CA ALA A 147 -7.37 8.99 8.80
C ALA A 147 -8.67 9.26 8.02
N LYS A 148 -8.69 10.31 7.17
CA LYS A 148 -9.82 10.58 6.28
C LYS A 148 -10.08 9.43 5.32
N LYS A 149 -9.02 8.82 4.78
CA LYS A 149 -9.16 7.68 3.86
C LYS A 149 -9.80 6.48 4.55
N LEU A 150 -9.36 6.13 5.77
CA LEU A 150 -9.93 5.02 6.53
C LEU A 150 -11.40 5.23 6.88
N ILE A 151 -11.77 6.44 7.34
CA ILE A 151 -13.17 6.81 7.63
C ILE A 151 -14.02 6.73 6.35
N GLY A 152 -13.51 7.25 5.24
CA GLY A 152 -14.18 7.18 3.94
C GLY A 152 -14.45 5.74 3.51
N LEU A 153 -13.49 4.83 3.68
CA LEU A 153 -13.68 3.41 3.37
C LEU A 153 -14.76 2.77 4.24
N VAL A 154 -14.79 3.04 5.55
CA VAL A 154 -15.84 2.50 6.42
C VAL A 154 -17.21 3.05 6.02
N HIS A 155 -17.31 4.35 5.74
CA HIS A 155 -18.57 4.96 5.28
C HIS A 155 -19.04 4.39 3.94
N GLU A 156 -18.14 4.15 2.99
CA GLU A 156 -18.45 3.46 1.73
C GLU A 156 -18.94 2.03 1.98
N CYS A 157 -18.38 1.34 2.96
CA CYS A 157 -18.81 0.00 3.37
C CYS A 157 -20.21 0.00 4.01
N GLU A 158 -20.51 0.94 4.90
CA GLU A 158 -21.85 1.08 5.50
C GLU A 158 -22.94 1.27 4.45
N ASN A 159 -22.63 1.99 3.37
CA ASN A 159 -23.56 2.29 2.28
C ASN A 159 -23.66 1.17 1.22
N SER A 160 -22.70 0.24 1.17
CA SER A 160 -22.65 -0.80 0.15
C SER A 160 -23.15 -2.16 0.62
N VAL A 161 -23.19 -2.40 1.94
CA VAL A 161 -23.74 -3.64 2.50
C VAL A 161 -25.26 -3.63 2.47
N GLU A 162 -25.86 -4.82 2.34
CA GLU A 162 -27.32 -4.94 2.40
C GLU A 162 -27.84 -4.58 3.80
N PRO A 163 -28.97 -3.86 3.91
CA PRO A 163 -29.58 -3.58 5.20
C PRO A 163 -29.88 -4.88 5.96
N ASN A 164 -29.42 -4.96 7.20
CA ASN A 164 -29.63 -6.12 8.07
C ASN A 164 -30.21 -5.66 9.41
N ASN A 165 -31.33 -6.28 9.81
CA ASN A 165 -32.00 -5.96 11.09
C ASN A 165 -31.23 -6.48 12.31
N ASP A 166 -30.27 -7.38 12.11
CA ASP A 166 -29.39 -7.86 13.16
C ASP A 166 -28.12 -7.00 13.18
N PRO A 167 -27.94 -6.10 14.18
CA PRO A 167 -26.81 -5.18 14.22
C PRO A 167 -25.47 -5.92 14.34
N CYS A 168 -25.44 -7.12 14.93
CA CYS A 168 -24.21 -7.92 15.00
C CYS A 168 -23.80 -8.46 13.62
N LEU A 169 -24.77 -8.80 12.76
CA LEU A 169 -24.46 -9.23 11.39
C LEU A 169 -24.18 -8.04 10.48
N LYS A 170 -24.91 -6.91 10.65
CA LYS A 170 -24.64 -5.66 9.91
C LYS A 170 -23.19 -5.21 10.09
N ILE A 171 -22.71 -5.10 11.34
CA ILE A 171 -21.32 -4.66 11.56
C ILE A 171 -20.30 -5.66 11.01
N LEU A 172 -20.63 -6.95 11.01
CA LEU A 172 -19.78 -7.99 10.44
C LEU A 172 -19.63 -7.82 8.92
N ASP A 173 -20.73 -7.52 8.22
CA ASP A 173 -20.71 -7.25 6.78
C ASP A 173 -19.90 -5.99 6.45
N VAL A 174 -20.10 -4.90 7.21
CA VAL A 174 -19.29 -3.67 7.08
C VAL A 174 -17.81 -3.96 7.33
N THR A 175 -17.51 -4.74 8.36
CA THR A 175 -16.14 -5.12 8.72
C THR A 175 -15.48 -5.97 7.62
N HIS A 176 -16.21 -6.89 6.97
CA HIS A 176 -15.71 -7.68 5.84
C HIS A 176 -15.44 -6.84 4.60
N CYS A 177 -16.33 -5.88 4.32
CA CYS A 177 -16.11 -4.90 3.27
C CYS A 177 -14.83 -4.09 3.55
N PHE A 178 -14.70 -3.54 4.76
CA PHE A 178 -13.53 -2.74 5.14
C PHE A 178 -12.23 -3.55 5.04
N LYS A 179 -12.23 -4.78 5.56
CA LYS A 179 -11.10 -5.70 5.44
C LYS A 179 -10.69 -5.93 3.98
N THR A 180 -11.67 -6.11 3.09
CA THR A 180 -11.42 -6.29 1.65
C THR A 180 -10.71 -5.07 1.06
N GLU A 181 -11.17 -3.86 1.37
CA GLU A 181 -10.55 -2.63 0.89
C GLU A 181 -9.13 -2.42 1.43
N ILE A 182 -8.89 -2.71 2.70
CA ILE A 182 -7.55 -2.65 3.29
C ILE A 182 -6.60 -3.67 2.65
N HIS A 183 -7.08 -4.86 2.27
CA HIS A 183 -6.29 -5.80 1.48
C HIS A 183 -6.02 -5.30 0.06
N ASN A 184 -7.00 -4.67 -0.61
CA ASN A 184 -6.82 -4.10 -1.96
C ASN A 184 -5.74 -3.01 -1.98
N LEU A 185 -5.61 -2.25 -0.89
CA LEU A 185 -4.58 -1.23 -0.69
C LEU A 185 -3.23 -1.80 -0.25
N ASN A 186 -3.14 -3.10 0.01
CA ASN A 186 -1.99 -3.77 0.63
C ASN A 186 -1.63 -3.21 2.01
N TRP A 187 -2.60 -2.66 2.74
CA TRP A 187 -2.42 -2.10 4.08
C TRP A 187 -2.71 -3.09 5.20
N ALA A 188 -3.19 -4.29 4.86
CA ALA A 188 -3.43 -5.33 5.85
C ALA A 188 -2.10 -5.72 6.55
N PRO A 189 -2.06 -5.74 7.90
CA PRO A 189 -0.90 -6.16 8.65
C PRO A 189 -0.46 -7.60 8.38
N ASN A 190 0.80 -7.91 8.69
CA ASN A 190 1.30 -9.27 8.69
C ASN A 190 0.68 -10.08 9.85
N MET A 191 0.12 -11.26 9.54
CA MET A 191 -0.56 -12.11 10.51
C MET A 191 0.34 -12.63 11.63
N ASP A 192 1.58 -13.01 11.30
CA ASP A 192 2.51 -13.57 12.28
C ASP A 192 2.87 -12.51 13.33
N VAL A 193 3.02 -11.26 12.89
CA VAL A 193 3.25 -10.12 13.78
C VAL A 193 1.99 -9.81 14.60
N MET A 194 0.82 -9.74 13.96
CA MET A 194 -0.44 -9.44 14.65
C MET A 194 -0.74 -10.42 15.79
N VAL A 195 -0.61 -11.72 15.54
CA VAL A 195 -0.88 -12.74 16.57
C VAL A 195 0.13 -12.66 17.70
N GLY A 196 1.41 -12.39 17.41
CA GLY A 196 2.43 -12.20 18.43
C GLY A 196 2.10 -11.04 19.38
N GLU A 197 1.72 -9.89 18.84
CA GLU A 197 1.39 -8.70 19.63
C GLU A 197 0.09 -8.89 20.43
N LEU A 198 -0.96 -9.46 19.81
CA LEU A 198 -2.23 -9.70 20.50
C LEU A 198 -2.09 -10.67 21.68
N LEU A 199 -1.19 -11.64 21.60
CA LEU A 199 -0.90 -12.57 22.69
C LEU A 199 0.00 -11.98 23.77
N ALA A 200 0.77 -10.93 23.46
CA ALA A 200 1.67 -10.27 24.41
C ALA A 200 0.96 -9.23 25.30
N GLU A 201 -0.18 -8.69 24.85
CA GLU A 201 -0.98 -7.71 25.58
C GLU A 201 -1.98 -8.33 26.58
N VAL A 202 -2.02 -9.67 26.72
CA VAL A 202 -2.92 -10.42 27.63
C VAL A 202 -2.22 -10.79 28.94
#